data_AF-X1TTQ6-F1
#
_entry.id   AF-X1TTQ6-F1
#
_cell.length_a   1.000
_cell.length_b   1.000
_cell.length_c   1.000
_cell.angle_alpha   90.00
_cell.angle_beta   90.00
_cell.angle_gamma   90.00
#
_symmetry.space_group_name_H-M   'P 1'
#
loop_
_entity.id
_entity.type
_entity.pdbx_description
1 polymer ?
#
loop_
_entity_poly.entity_id
_entity_poly.type
_entity_poly.pdbx_seq_one_letter_code
_entity_poly.pdbx_strand_id
1 'polypeptide(L)' 'GGGCDTQKVLPTGNLNDIEKEVKKNISIFAPEGGFVFATVHNIQPDIPPEKIVRVYESAYKYGKQVYSASRYVE' A
#
# COMPACT_ATOMS: atom_id res chain seq x y z
N GLY A 1 -2.99 -10.98 -1.06
CA GLY A 1 -2.49 -9.59 -0.86
C GLY A 1 -3.66 -8.69 -0.55
N GLY A 2 -3.40 -7.51 0.03
CA GLY A 2 -4.44 -6.56 0.45
C GLY A 2 -3.99 -5.10 0.43
N GLY A 3 -2.89 -4.80 -0.25
CA GLY A 3 -2.21 -3.52 -0.21
C GLY A 3 -2.86 -2.42 -1.05
N CYS A 4 -3.41 -2.75 -2.23
CA CYS A 4 -4.07 -1.81 -3.14
C CYS A 4 -5.01 -2.56 -4.10
N ASP A 5 -6.14 -1.96 -4.46
CA ASP A 5 -7.15 -2.50 -5.38
C ASP A 5 -6.70 -2.38 -6.83
N THR A 6 -6.46 -3.52 -7.48
CA THR A 6 -5.99 -3.62 -8.87
C THR A 6 -7.11 -3.49 -9.91
N GLN A 7 -8.38 -3.52 -9.51
CA GLN A 7 -9.54 -3.46 -10.40
C GLN A 7 -10.20 -2.08 -10.41
N LYS A 8 -10.11 -1.31 -9.33
CA LYS A 8 -10.71 0.02 -9.23
C LYS A 8 -9.69 1.12 -9.03
N VAL A 9 -8.90 1.06 -7.96
CA VAL A 9 -8.02 2.19 -7.60
C VAL A 9 -6.83 2.34 -8.54
N LEU A 10 -6.12 1.26 -8.85
CA LEU A 10 -5.01 1.32 -9.83
C LEU A 10 -5.46 1.74 -11.24
N PRO A 11 -6.53 1.17 -11.83
CA PRO A 11 -6.96 1.55 -13.16
C PRO A 11 -7.48 2.99 -13.25
N THR A 12 -8.39 3.40 -12.35
CA THR A 12 -9.14 4.65 -12.52
C THR A 12 -8.73 5.78 -11.57
N GLY A 13 -8.10 5.45 -10.44
CA GLY A 13 -7.67 6.43 -9.44
C GLY A 13 -6.46 7.25 -9.89
N ASN A 14 -6.31 8.44 -9.32
CA ASN A 14 -5.09 9.24 -9.45
C ASN A 14 -4.02 8.80 -8.43
N LEU A 15 -2.83 9.39 -8.50
CA LEU A 15 -1.72 9.03 -7.61
C LEU A 15 -2.01 9.28 -6.12
N ASN A 16 -2.85 10.27 -5.79
CA ASN A 16 -3.26 10.54 -4.41
C ASN A 16 -4.28 9.51 -3.91
N ASP A 17 -5.16 9.01 -4.77
CA ASP A 17 -6.11 7.96 -4.41
C ASP A 17 -5.37 6.66 -4.07
N ILE A 18 -4.34 6.31 -4.87
CA ILE A 18 -3.44 5.18 -4.60
C ILE A 18 -2.74 5.35 -3.26
N GLU A 19 -2.14 6.51 -2.99
CA GLU A 19 -1.44 6.75 -1.72
C GLU A 19 -2.39 6.62 -0.52
N LYS A 20 -3.60 7.19 -0.62
CA LYS A 20 -4.62 7.13 0.42
C LYS A 20 -5.06 5.69 0.70
N GLU A 21 -5.30 4.90 -0.33
CA GLU A 21 -5.70 3.51 -0.16
C GLU A 21 -4.58 2.65 0.45
N VAL A 22 -3.34 2.79 -0.06
CA VAL A 22 -2.18 2.07 0.49
C VAL A 22 -1.98 2.41 1.97
N LYS A 23 -2.04 3.70 2.32
CA LYS A 23 -1.94 4.15 3.72
C LYS A 23 -3.03 3.53 4.59
N LYS A 24 -4.29 3.57 4.12
CA LYS A 24 -5.44 3.00 4.83
C LYS A 24 -5.24 1.50 5.06
N ASN A 25 -4.89 0.75 4.03
CA ASN A 25 -4.71 -0.70 4.12
C ASN A 25 -3.56 -1.07 5.06
N ILE A 26 -2.43 -0.35 5.01
CA ILE A 26 -1.34 -0.54 5.97
C ILE A 26 -1.79 -0.25 7.41
N SER A 27 -2.53 0.83 7.65
CA SER A 27 -3.03 1.12 9.01
C SER A 27 -4.00 0.08 9.57
N ILE A 28 -4.66 -0.70 8.70
CA ILE A 28 -5.62 -1.74 9.10
C ILE A 28 -4.91 -3.08 9.29
N PHE A 29 -4.05 -3.48 8.35
CA PHE A 29 -3.50 -4.83 8.31
C PHE A 29 -2.15 -4.98 9.00
N ALA A 30 -1.35 -3.91 9.08
CA ALA A 30 0.01 -3.98 9.60
C ALA A 30 0.21 -3.85 11.12
N PRO A 31 -0.73 -3.33 11.95
CA PRO A 31 -0.54 -3.30 13.41
C PRO A 31 -0.14 -4.67 13.97
N GLU A 32 0.75 -4.68 14.96
CA GLU A 32 1.37 -5.89 15.53
C GLU A 32 2.23 -6.74 14.57
N GLY A 33 2.49 -6.25 13.36
CA GLY A 33 3.32 -6.93 12.37
C GLY A 33 2.58 -8.04 11.62
N GLY A 34 3.33 -8.97 11.02
CA GLY A 34 2.78 -10.12 10.28
C GLY A 34 2.20 -9.80 8.89
N PHE A 35 1.99 -8.53 8.56
CA PHE A 35 1.51 -8.13 7.23
C PHE A 35 2.65 -8.00 6.21
N VAL A 36 2.65 -8.88 5.21
CA VAL A 36 3.49 -8.77 4.02
C VAL A 36 2.71 -8.05 2.92
N PHE A 37 3.14 -6.85 2.56
CA PHE A 37 2.45 -6.03 1.56
C PHE A 37 2.50 -6.68 0.17
N ALA A 38 1.34 -6.80 -0.45
CA ALA A 38 1.16 -7.14 -1.86
C ALA A 38 -0.17 -6.57 -2.35
N THR A 39 -0.31 -6.27 -3.64
CA THR A 39 -1.60 -5.89 -4.26
C THR A 39 -2.68 -6.97 -4.05
N VAL A 40 -3.96 -6.60 -4.20
CA VAL A 40 -5.08 -7.56 -4.00
C VAL A 40 -5.07 -8.68 -5.05
N HIS A 41 -4.64 -8.36 -6.27
CA HIS A 41 -4.44 -9.29 -7.38
C HIS A 41 -3.21 -8.85 -8.21
N ASN A 42 -2.98 -9.48 -9.36
CA ASN A 42 -1.96 -9.07 -10.32
C ASN A 42 -2.23 -7.68 -10.91
N ILE A 43 -1.16 -6.91 -11.12
CA ILE A 43 -1.16 -5.67 -11.89
C ILE A 43 -1.29 -6.03 -13.38
N GLN A 44 -2.18 -5.35 -14.09
CA GLN A 44 -2.44 -5.58 -15.52
C GLN A 44 -1.49 -4.74 -16.39
N PRO A 45 -1.23 -5.14 -17.65
CA PRO A 45 -0.21 -4.52 -18.51
C PRO A 45 -0.53 -3.07 -18.93
N ASP A 46 -1.78 -2.64 -18.83
CA ASP A 46 -2.26 -1.30 -19.17
C ASP A 46 -2.11 -0.29 -18.03
N ILE A 47 -1.64 -0.72 -16.86
CA ILE A 47 -1.42 0.19 -15.73
C ILE A 47 -0.18 1.07 -15.98
N PRO A 48 -0.33 2.41 -15.96
CA PRO A 48 0.81 3.30 -16.14
C PRO A 48 1.89 3.09 -15.07
N PRO A 49 3.20 3.07 -15.43
CA PRO A 49 4.29 2.79 -14.51
C PRO A 49 4.33 3.69 -13.26
N GLU A 50 3.98 4.97 -13.40
CA GLU A 50 3.96 5.94 -12.30
C GLU A 50 2.98 5.54 -11.19
N LYS A 51 1.88 4.85 -11.54
CA LYS A 51 0.93 4.33 -10.56
C LYS A 51 1.52 3.16 -9.78
N ILE A 52 2.29 2.29 -10.45
CA ILE A 52 3.00 1.16 -9.81
C ILE A 52 4.07 1.70 -8.86
N VAL A 53 4.86 2.67 -9.31
CA VAL A 53 5.85 3.36 -8.48
C VAL A 53 5.17 3.98 -7.26
N ARG A 54 4.03 4.65 -7.43
CA ARG A 54 3.28 5.24 -6.31
C ARG A 54 2.82 4.20 -5.29
N VAL A 55 2.37 3.01 -5.71
CA VAL A 55 2.04 1.91 -4.80
C VAL A 55 3.26 1.55 -3.96
N TYR A 56 4.42 1.35 -4.60
CA TYR A 56 5.66 0.96 -3.94
C TYR A 56 6.17 2.04 -2.96
N GLU A 57 6.24 3.30 -3.41
CA GLU A 57 6.66 4.43 -2.58
C GLU A 57 5.76 4.59 -1.34
N SER A 58 4.45 4.46 -1.53
CA SER A 58 3.48 4.55 -0.43
C SER A 58 3.67 3.39 0.55
N ALA A 59 3.86 2.16 0.05
CA ALA A 59 4.09 1.00 0.89
C ALA A 59 5.37 1.14 1.72
N TYR A 60 6.45 1.61 1.10
CA TYR A 60 7.73 1.87 1.79
C TYR A 60 7.60 2.96 2.85
N LYS A 61 6.96 4.09 2.50
CA LYS A 61 6.74 5.24 3.40
C LYS A 61 5.93 4.87 4.63
N TYR A 62 4.77 4.23 4.46
CA TYR A 62 3.85 3.95 5.56
C TYR A 62 4.19 2.66 6.31
N GLY A 63 4.74 1.65 5.64
CA GLY A 63 5.21 0.43 6.30
C GLY A 63 6.31 0.70 7.33
N LYS A 64 7.25 1.63 7.03
CA LYS A 64 8.31 2.03 7.96
C LYS A 64 7.78 2.67 9.25
N GLN A 65 6.65 3.35 9.19
CA GLN A 65 6.05 4.02 10.35
C GLN A 65 5.52 3.01 11.36
N VAL A 66 4.93 1.90 10.89
CA VAL A 66 4.39 0.83 11.74
C VAL A 66 5.49 0.25 12.63
N TYR A 67 6.60 -0.19 12.05
CA TYR A 67 7.72 -0.78 12.80
C TYR A 67 8.50 0.24 13.66
N SER A 68 8.40 1.53 13.37
CA SER A 68 9.01 2.57 14.20
C SER A 68 8.16 2.86 15.44
N ALA A 69 6.84 2.76 15.35
CA ALA A 69 5.92 2.94 16.47
C ALA A 69 5.93 1.74 17.43
N SER A 70 6.01 0.51 16.91
CA SER A 70 6.04 -0.72 17.72
C SER A 70 7.29 -0.87 18.60
N ARG A 71 8.34 -0.07 18.38
CA ARG A 71 9.60 -0.11 19.15
C ARG A 71 9.61 0.73 20.43
N TYR A 72 8.53 1.43 20.75
CA TYR A 72 8.43 2.31 21.95
C TYR A 72 7.47 1.79 23.02
N VAL A 73 7.03 0.55 22.93
CA VAL A 73 6.19 -0.10 23.96
C VAL A 73 7.07 -1.12 24.70
N GLU A 74 7.77 -0.63 25.73
CA GLU A 74 8.33 -1.44 26.84
C GLU A 74 7.63 -1.02 28.13
#